data_AF-A0A413RRK4-F1
#
_entry.id   AF-A0A413RRK4-F1
#
_cell.length_a   1.000
_cell.length_b   1.000
_cell.length_c   1.000
_cell.angle_alpha   90.00
_cell.angle_beta   90.00
_cell.angle_gamma   90.00
#
_symmetry.space_group_name_H-M   'P 1'
#
loop_
_entity.id
_entity.type
_entity.pdbx_description
1 polymer ?
#
loop_
_entity_poly.entity_id
_entity_poly.type
_entity_poly.pdbx_seq_one_letter_code
_entity_poly.pdbx_strand_id
1 'polypeptide(L)' 'ATERDAVALGLNAVSDGENVVVAPGAVDLAAALRERGYTPIPVDTSELLKGGGGAKCCTLEIRA' A
#
# COMPACT_ATOMS: atom_id res chain seq x y z
N ALA A 1 -6.17 9.43 -4.19
CA ALA A 1 -6.72 8.08 -4.05
C ALA A 1 -8.21 8.11 -4.34
N THR A 2 -8.74 7.05 -4.93
CA THR A 2 -10.16 6.88 -5.29
C THR A 2 -10.80 5.77 -4.46
N GLU A 3 -12.13 5.60 -4.58
CA GLU A 3 -12.84 4.47 -3.97
C GLU A 3 -12.29 3.11 -4.42
N ARG A 4 -11.89 2.99 -5.70
CA ARG A 4 -11.26 1.77 -6.23
C ARG A 4 -9.98 1.41 -5.47
N ASP A 5 -9.15 2.41 -5.14
CA ASP A 5 -7.95 2.19 -4.33
C ASP A 5 -8.31 1.73 -2.92
N ALA A 6 -9.38 2.29 -2.34
CA ALA A 6 -9.81 1.97 -0.98
C ALA A 6 -10.30 0.51 -0.87
N VAL A 7 -11.10 0.04 -1.84
CA VAL A 7 -11.57 -1.35 -1.91
C VAL A 7 -10.41 -2.34 -2.05
N ALA A 8 -9.34 -1.94 -2.75
CA ALA A 8 -8.10 -2.73 -2.85
C ALA A 8 -7.21 -2.67 -1.59
N LEU A 9 -7.67 -2.01 -0.51
CA LEU A 9 -6.87 -1.71 0.68
C LEU A 9 -5.58 -0.93 0.38
N GLY A 10 -5.61 -0.01 -0.58
CA GLY A 10 -4.45 0.79 -0.99
C GLY A 10 -3.83 1.63 0.12
N LEU A 11 -4.64 2.12 1.06
CA LEU A 11 -4.14 2.86 2.24
C LEU A 11 -3.55 1.94 3.33
N ASN A 12 -3.73 0.61 3.21
CA ASN A 12 -3.04 -0.37 4.05
C ASN A 12 -1.59 -0.61 3.57
N ALA A 13 -0.91 0.48 3.22
CA ALA A 13 0.45 0.50 2.73
C ALA A 13 1.45 0.62 3.88
N VAL A 14 2.67 0.12 3.67
CA VAL A 14 3.80 0.34 4.58
C VAL A 14 4.92 1.06 3.84
N SER A 15 5.61 1.96 4.53
CA SER A 15 6.68 2.77 3.96
C SER A 15 7.87 2.84 4.90
N ASP A 16 9.07 2.90 4.31
CA ASP A 16 10.35 3.15 4.99
C ASP A 16 10.77 4.63 4.94
N GLY A 17 9.91 5.51 4.39
CA GLY A 17 10.21 6.93 4.18
C GLY A 17 10.49 7.30 2.71
N GLU A 18 10.77 6.33 1.84
CA GLU A 18 11.00 6.52 0.40
C GLU A 18 10.20 5.51 -0.43
N ASN A 19 10.33 4.23 -0.10
CA ASN A 19 9.62 3.13 -0.71
C ASN A 19 8.26 2.95 -0.04
N VAL A 20 7.24 2.61 -0.83
CA VAL A 20 5.88 2.43 -0.33
C VAL A 20 5.31 1.13 -0.90
N VAL A 21 5.23 0.09 -0.08
CA VAL A 21 4.59 -1.16 -0.47
C VAL A 21 3.08 -0.95 -0.51
N VAL A 22 2.49 -1.12 -1.70
CA VAL A 22 1.06 -0.87 -1.97
C VAL A 22 0.39 -2.09 -2.59
N ALA A 23 -0.92 -2.22 -2.38
CA ALA A 23 -1.72 -3.18 -3.12
C ALA A 23 -1.73 -2.84 -4.63
N PRO A 24 -1.65 -3.82 -5.55
CA PRO A 24 -1.53 -3.53 -6.99
C PRO A 24 -2.75 -2.81 -7.57
N GLY A 25 -3.92 -2.95 -6.94
CA GLY A 25 -5.15 -2.25 -7.31
C GLY A 25 -5.20 -0.77 -6.91
N ALA A 26 -4.25 -0.28 -6.10
CA ALA A 26 -4.20 1.11 -5.63
C ALA A 26 -3.52 2.04 -6.67
N VAL A 27 -4.01 2.03 -7.90
CA VAL A 27 -3.37 2.67 -9.06
C VAL A 27 -3.31 4.20 -8.91
N ASP A 28 -4.42 4.83 -8.50
CA ASP A 28 -4.46 6.30 -8.40
C ASP A 28 -3.63 6.79 -7.20
N LEU A 29 -3.57 6.01 -6.11
CA LEU A 29 -2.65 6.22 -5.00
C LEU A 29 -1.18 6.09 -5.45
N ALA A 30 -0.84 5.04 -6.19
CA ALA A 30 0.53 4.83 -6.65
C ALA A 30 1.00 5.94 -7.61
N ALA A 31 0.11 6.50 -8.45
CA ALA A 31 0.43 7.67 -9.26
C ALA A 31 0.71 8.90 -8.38
N ALA A 32 -0.17 9.18 -7.44
CA ALA A 32 -0.03 10.30 -6.50
C ALA A 32 1.25 10.21 -5.63
N LEU A 33 1.70 8.99 -5.28
CA LEU A 33 2.95 8.76 -4.56
C LEU A 33 4.16 9.11 -5.42
N ARG A 34 4.18 8.68 -6.70
CA ARG A 34 5.26 9.01 -7.64
C ARG A 34 5.39 10.51 -7.87
N GLU A 35 4.27 11.21 -8.03
CA GLU A 35 4.26 12.68 -8.18
C GLU A 35 4.89 13.40 -6.98
N ARG A 36 4.85 12.78 -5.80
CA ARG A 36 5.40 13.31 -4.55
C ARG A 36 6.83 12.84 -4.28
N GLY A 37 7.44 12.10 -5.21
CA GLY A 37 8.82 11.63 -5.09
C GLY A 37 8.99 10.31 -4.31
N TYR A 38 7.90 9.60 -4.00
CA TYR A 38 7.98 8.26 -3.41
C TYR A 38 8.10 7.17 -4.47
N THR A 39 8.64 6.02 -4.08
CA THR A 39 8.77 4.82 -4.91
C THR A 39 7.72 3.77 -4.50
N PRO A 40 6.53 3.74 -5.12
CA PRO A 40 5.55 2.71 -4.83
C PRO A 40 5.97 1.36 -5.41
N ILE A 41 5.93 0.33 -4.56
CA ILE A 41 6.28 -1.06 -4.86
C ILE A 41 4.99 -1.89 -4.81
N PRO A 42 4.41 -2.28 -5.96
CA PRO A 42 3.22 -3.11 -5.98
C PRO A 42 3.60 -4.55 -5.56
N VAL A 43 2.91 -5.08 -4.54
CA VAL A 43 3.05 -6.46 -4.06
C VAL A 43 1.68 -7.10 -4.03
N ASP A 44 1.53 -8.30 -4.59
CA ASP A 44 0.26 -9.01 -4.57
C ASP A 44 -0.13 -9.41 -3.15
N THR A 45 -1.19 -8.77 -2.63
CA THR A 45 -1.79 -9.04 -1.32
C THR A 45 -3.20 -9.62 -1.43
N SER A 46 -3.56 -10.20 -2.58
CA SER A 46 -4.92 -10.71 -2.85
C SER A 46 -5.39 -11.77 -1.85
N GLU A 47 -4.49 -12.63 -1.35
CA GLU A 47 -4.84 -13.61 -0.31
C GLU A 47 -5.07 -12.96 1.06
N LEU A 48 -4.34 -11.89 1.40
CA LEU A 48 -4.56 -11.14 2.65
C LEU A 48 -5.89 -10.39 2.62
N LEU A 49 -6.28 -9.89 1.45
CA LEU A 49 -7.55 -9.18 1.24
C LEU A 49 -8.76 -10.06 1.59
N LYS A 50 -8.68 -11.38 1.34
CA LYS A 50 -9.74 -12.33 1.74
C LYS A 50 -9.96 -12.36 3.26
N GLY A 51 -8.91 -12.09 4.04
CA GLY A 51 -8.96 -11.92 5.49
C GLY A 51 -9.20 -10.48 5.96
N GLY A 52 -9.42 -9.53 5.05
CA GLY A 52 -9.59 -8.11 5.35
C GLY A 52 -8.29 -7.35 5.67
N GLY A 53 -7.13 -7.92 5.34
CA GLY A 53 -5.81 -7.33 5.60
C GLY A 53 -5.06 -6.91 4.35
N GLY A 54 -4.14 -5.95 4.50
CA GLY A 54 -3.15 -5.58 3.48
C GLY A 54 -1.72 -5.63 4.03
N ALA A 55 -0.77 -5.00 3.33
CA ALA A 55 0.63 -5.03 3.70
C ALA A 55 0.88 -4.49 5.12
N LYS A 56 0.30 -3.35 5.50
CA LYS A 56 0.49 -2.74 6.82
C LYS A 56 0.03 -3.66 7.96
N CYS A 57 -1.07 -4.38 7.79
CA CYS A 57 -1.59 -5.31 8.79
C CYS A 57 -0.64 -6.48 9.11
N CYS A 58 0.30 -6.82 8.22
CA CYS A 58 1.32 -7.85 8.43
C CYS A 58 2.64 -7.30 8.95
N THR A 59 2.72 -6.00 9.25
CA THR A 59 3.95 -5.35 9.71
C THR A 59 3.79 -4.76 11.10
N LEU A 60 4.87 -4.84 11.88
CA LEU A 60 5.02 -4.10 13.12
C LEU A 60 6.37 -3.38 13.07
N GLU A 61 6.33 -2.05 13.03
CA GLU A 61 7.54 -1.25 13.01
C GLU A 61 8.06 -1.06 14.44
N ILE A 62 9.30 -1.47 14.69
CA ILE A 62 9.96 -1.33 15.99
C ILE A 62 11.12 -0.35 15.83
N ARG A 63 11.17 0.67 16.69
CA ARG A 63 12.24 1.68 16.74
C ARG A 63 12.89 1.66 18.13
N ALA A 64 14.20 1.85 18.18
CA ALA A 64 14.96 1.98 19.42
C ALA A 64 14.85 3.39 20.02
#